data_AF-A0A919LS80-F1
#
_entry.id   AF-A0A919LS80-F1
#
_cell.length_a   1.000
_cell.length_b   1.000
_cell.length_c   1.000
_cell.angle_alpha   90.00
_cell.angle_beta   90.00
_cell.angle_gamma   90.00
#
_symmetry.space_group_name_H-M   'P 1'
#
loop_
_entity.id
_entity.type
_entity.pdbx_description
1 polymer ?
#
loop_
_entity_poly.entity_id
_entity_poly.type
_entity_poly.pdbx_seq_one_letter_code
_entity_poly.pdbx_strand_id
1 'polypeptide(L)'
;MGVDLNCGCPSKLVNGSGGGATLLKDPELIYRGAKAMREAVPEHLPVTVKVRLGWDSGERRFEIADAVQQAGASELVVHGRTKEDGYKAERINWQAIGEIRQRLTIPVVANGEIWDWQSAQIVWLSPAAIR
;
A
#
# COMPACT_ATOMS: atom_id res chain seq x y z
N MET A 1 10.92 11.61 13.35
CA MET A 1 10.91 11.77 11.86
C MET A 1 11.03 10.38 11.25
N GLY A 2 10.40 10.09 10.12
CA GLY A 2 10.45 8.79 9.44
C GLY A 2 10.50 8.98 7.92
N VAL A 3 10.45 7.90 7.14
CA VAL A 3 10.48 7.98 5.66
C VAL A 3 9.39 7.13 4.99
N ASP A 4 8.71 7.78 4.03
CA ASP A 4 7.71 7.30 3.06
C ASP A 4 8.27 6.64 1.79
N LEU A 5 8.05 5.35 1.49
CA LEU A 5 8.21 4.84 0.12
C LEU A 5 6.88 4.88 -0.65
N ASN A 6 6.83 5.72 -1.69
CA ASN A 6 5.67 5.82 -2.58
C ASN A 6 5.72 4.81 -3.73
N CYS A 7 4.84 3.80 -3.66
CA CYS A 7 4.61 2.80 -4.71
C CYS A 7 3.23 2.98 -5.38
N GLY A 8 2.55 4.11 -5.17
CA GLY A 8 1.15 4.31 -5.58
C GLY A 8 0.93 5.44 -6.60
N CYS A 9 1.93 6.27 -6.89
CA CYS A 9 1.79 7.44 -7.74
C CYS A 9 1.51 7.06 -9.21
N PRO A 10 0.40 7.53 -9.81
CA PRO A 10 0.10 7.26 -11.22
C PRO A 10 0.78 8.24 -12.20
N SER A 11 1.53 9.24 -11.70
CA SER A 11 2.16 10.28 -12.53
C SER A 11 3.08 9.70 -13.58
N LYS A 12 2.93 10.16 -14.83
CA LYS A 12 3.75 9.71 -15.97
C LYS A 12 5.24 9.99 -15.77
N LEU A 13 5.58 11.08 -15.07
CA LEU A 13 6.97 11.51 -14.87
C LEU A 13 7.71 10.57 -13.92
N VAL A 14 7.05 10.13 -12.85
CA VAL A 14 7.61 9.18 -11.86
C VAL A 14 7.64 7.76 -12.43
N ASN A 15 6.57 7.33 -13.09
CA ASN A 15 6.48 6.02 -13.74
C ASN A 15 7.45 5.87 -14.92
N GLY A 16 7.72 6.95 -15.66
CA GLY A 16 8.68 6.95 -16.78
C GLY A 16 10.12 6.69 -16.35
N SER A 17 10.44 6.95 -15.07
CA SER A 17 11.74 6.64 -14.46
C SER A 17 11.72 5.32 -13.66
N GLY A 18 10.64 4.54 -13.75
CA GLY A 18 10.51 3.24 -13.08
C GLY A 18 10.08 3.30 -11.60
N GLY A 19 9.78 4.47 -11.05
CA GLY A 19 9.27 4.64 -9.68
C GLY A 19 7.74 4.75 -9.60
N GLY A 20 7.19 4.80 -8.39
CA GLY A 20 5.73 4.96 -8.21
C GLY A 20 4.98 3.67 -8.52
N ALA A 21 3.84 3.77 -9.21
CA ALA A 21 2.98 2.61 -9.45
C ALA A 21 3.64 1.54 -10.33
N THR A 22 4.68 1.85 -11.12
CA THR A 22 5.37 0.82 -11.93
C THR A 22 6.00 -0.27 -11.08
N LEU A 23 6.36 0.04 -9.84
CA LEU A 23 6.87 -0.94 -8.87
C LEU A 23 5.84 -2.03 -8.55
N LEU A 24 4.54 -1.76 -8.70
CA LEU A 24 3.46 -2.73 -8.47
C LEU A 24 3.46 -3.87 -9.49
N LYS A 25 4.16 -3.73 -10.62
CA LYS A 25 4.32 -4.78 -11.64
C LYS A 25 5.37 -5.82 -11.24
N ASP A 26 6.30 -5.45 -10.36
CA ASP A 26 7.41 -6.29 -9.93
C ASP A 26 7.64 -6.09 -8.41
N PRO A 27 6.95 -6.88 -7.57
CA PRO A 27 7.06 -6.80 -6.11
C PRO A 27 8.51 -6.95 -5.58
N GLU A 28 9.40 -7.59 -6.34
CA GLU A 28 10.82 -7.70 -5.97
C GLU A 28 11.52 -6.34 -5.93
N LEU A 29 11.10 -5.37 -6.77
CA LEU A 29 11.61 -4.00 -6.70
C LEU A 29 11.13 -3.29 -5.42
N ILE A 30 9.91 -3.56 -4.98
CA ILE A 30 9.37 -3.02 -3.72
C ILE A 30 10.18 -3.58 -2.55
N TYR A 31 10.41 -4.90 -2.53
CA TYR A 31 11.22 -5.55 -1.50
C TYR A 31 12.62 -4.92 -1.41
N ARG A 32 13.36 -4.89 -2.53
CA ARG A 32 14.73 -4.36 -2.57
C ARG A 32 14.80 -2.90 -2.15
N GLY A 33 13.87 -2.07 -2.63
CA GLY A 33 13.80 -0.65 -2.29
C GLY A 33 13.51 -0.40 -0.81
N ALA A 34 12.45 -1.02 -0.29
CA ALA A 34 12.06 -0.87 1.12
C ALA A 34 13.13 -1.44 2.06
N LYS A 35 13.78 -2.55 1.70
CA LYS A 35 14.84 -3.17 2.50
C LYS A 35 16.06 -2.27 2.59
N ALA A 36 16.51 -1.72 1.46
CA ALA A 36 17.63 -0.78 1.45
C ALA A 36 17.33 0.48 2.28
N MET A 37 16.09 1.00 2.21
CA MET A 37 15.67 2.11 3.07
C MET A 37 15.68 1.71 4.56
N ARG A 38 15.20 0.51 4.89
CA ARG A 38 15.15 0.03 6.27
C ARG A 38 16.55 -0.14 6.86
N GLU A 39 17.50 -0.66 6.09
CA GLU A 39 18.90 -0.83 6.47
C GLU A 39 19.63 0.52 6.64
N ALA A 40 19.27 1.54 5.87
CA ALA A 40 19.88 2.86 5.93
C ALA A 40 19.32 3.76 7.06
N VAL A 41 18.09 3.54 7.48
CA VAL A 41 17.40 4.38 8.47
C VAL A 41 17.59 3.80 9.89
N PRO A 42 17.96 4.61 10.90
CA PRO A 42 18.06 4.16 12.29
C PRO A 42 16.81 3.41 12.76
N GLU A 43 17.02 2.30 13.47
CA GLU A 43 15.98 1.31 13.82
C GLU A 43 14.74 1.93 14.48
N HIS A 44 14.94 2.91 15.38
CA HIS A 44 13.87 3.58 16.12
C HIS A 44 13.01 4.54 15.27
N LEU A 45 13.42 4.85 14.03
CA LEU A 45 12.66 5.70 13.12
C LEU A 45 11.88 4.83 12.12
N PRO A 46 10.59 5.10 11.87
CA PRO A 46 9.77 4.25 11.01
C PRO A 46 10.11 4.41 9.53
N VAL A 47 10.01 3.30 8.81
CA VAL A 47 10.01 3.24 7.34
C VAL A 47 8.68 2.64 6.94
N THR A 48 7.85 3.41 6.23
CA THR A 48 6.51 2.94 5.81
C THR A 48 6.45 2.84 4.29
N VAL A 49 5.48 2.08 3.79
CA VAL A 49 5.26 1.95 2.35
C VAL A 49 3.80 2.21 2.04
N LYS A 50 3.55 3.06 1.03
CA LYS A 50 2.21 3.30 0.50
C LYS A 50 2.04 2.67 -0.88
N VAL A 51 1.07 1.77 -1.00
CA VAL A 51 0.78 1.02 -2.23
C VAL A 51 -0.65 1.26 -2.74
N ARG A 52 -0.90 0.79 -3.97
CA ARG A 52 -2.22 0.45 -4.50
C ARG A 52 -2.36 -1.07 -4.51
N LEU A 53 -3.56 -1.60 -4.81
CA LEU A 53 -3.79 -3.06 -4.87
C LEU A 53 -3.01 -3.77 -6.00
N GLY A 54 -2.57 -3.01 -7.00
CA GLY A 54 -1.79 -3.51 -8.14
C GLY A 54 -1.80 -2.51 -9.29
N TRP A 55 -1.26 -2.90 -10.44
CA TRP A 55 -1.18 -2.04 -11.61
C TRP A 55 -2.52 -1.96 -12.37
N ASP A 56 -2.90 -3.02 -13.06
CA ASP A 56 -4.12 -3.20 -13.86
C ASP A 56 -5.13 -4.10 -13.14
N SER A 57 -4.63 -5.15 -12.47
CA SER A 57 -5.40 -6.07 -11.62
C SER A 57 -4.94 -5.99 -10.16
N GLY A 58 -5.77 -6.54 -9.26
CA GLY A 58 -5.44 -6.73 -7.84
C GLY A 58 -4.88 -8.13 -7.52
N GLU A 59 -4.47 -8.91 -8.53
CA GLU A 59 -4.04 -10.31 -8.36
C GLU A 59 -2.75 -10.42 -7.54
N ARG A 60 -1.81 -9.49 -7.75
CA ARG A 60 -0.52 -9.43 -7.05
C ARG A 60 -0.56 -8.78 -5.67
N ARG A 61 -1.75 -8.42 -5.16
CA ARG A 61 -1.88 -7.65 -3.90
C ARG A 61 -1.16 -8.31 -2.72
N PHE A 62 -1.16 -9.65 -2.65
CA PHE A 62 -0.47 -10.40 -1.61
C PHE A 62 1.04 -10.45 -1.83
N GLU A 63 1.52 -10.59 -3.06
CA GLU A 63 2.95 -10.51 -3.36
C GLU A 63 3.52 -9.13 -2.98
N ILE A 64 2.78 -8.06 -3.29
CA ILE A 64 3.13 -6.67 -2.93
C ILE A 64 3.18 -6.51 -1.41
N ALA A 65 2.14 -6.97 -0.70
CA ALA A 65 2.05 -6.89 0.75
C ALA A 65 3.18 -7.67 1.45
N ASP A 66 3.44 -8.89 0.98
CA ASP A 66 4.49 -9.76 1.51
C ASP A 66 5.88 -9.15 1.28
N ALA A 67 6.13 -8.57 0.10
CA ALA A 67 7.38 -7.88 -0.20
C ALA A 67 7.67 -6.72 0.77
N VAL A 68 6.65 -5.93 1.12
CA VAL A 68 6.77 -4.84 2.09
C VAL A 68 7.10 -5.36 3.49
N GLN A 69 6.37 -6.36 3.98
CA GLN A 69 6.62 -6.92 5.30
C GLN A 69 7.98 -7.60 5.40
N GLN A 70 8.36 -8.41 4.40
CA GLN A 70 9.65 -9.10 4.37
C GLN A 70 10.83 -8.13 4.27
N ALA A 71 10.62 -6.93 3.71
CA ALA A 71 11.63 -5.87 3.68
C ALA A 71 11.85 -5.18 5.04
N GLY A 72 11.01 -5.45 6.04
CA GLY A 72 11.13 -4.87 7.38
C GLY A 72 10.48 -3.49 7.52
N ALA A 73 9.51 -3.15 6.66
CA ALA A 73 8.73 -1.93 6.82
C ALA A 73 7.93 -1.95 8.14
N SER A 74 7.78 -0.78 8.76
CA SER A 74 7.08 -0.61 10.03
C SER A 74 5.56 -0.59 9.90
N GLU A 75 5.04 -0.20 8.73
CA GLU A 75 3.61 -0.10 8.43
C GLU A 75 3.38 -0.13 6.91
N LEU A 76 2.23 -0.66 6.48
CA LEU A 76 1.75 -0.62 5.10
C LEU A 76 0.46 0.22 4.98
N VAL A 77 0.49 1.26 4.15
CA VAL A 77 -0.71 2.02 3.76
C VAL A 77 -1.22 1.48 2.43
N VAL A 78 -2.48 1.04 2.37
CA VAL A 78 -3.07 0.48 1.14
C VAL A 78 -4.18 1.38 0.62
N HIS A 79 -3.98 1.93 -0.59
CA HIS A 79 -5.09 2.46 -1.36
C HIS A 79 -5.84 1.30 -2.00
N GLY A 80 -7.12 1.10 -1.64
CA GLY A 80 -7.98 0.02 -2.13
C GLY A 80 -8.39 0.08 -3.61
N ARG A 81 -7.52 0.57 -4.50
CA ARG A 81 -7.72 0.64 -5.96
C ARG A 81 -6.48 0.15 -6.67
N THR A 82 -6.60 -0.36 -7.89
CA THR A 82 -5.43 -0.54 -8.79
C THR A 82 -4.99 0.81 -9.35
N LYS A 83 -3.83 0.87 -10.01
CA LYS A 83 -3.41 2.09 -10.72
C LYS A 83 -4.39 2.44 -11.85
N GLU A 84 -4.90 1.46 -12.60
CA GLU A 84 -5.81 1.68 -13.73
C GLU A 84 -7.22 2.10 -13.31
N ASP A 85 -7.67 1.73 -12.12
CA ASP A 85 -8.92 2.24 -11.54
C ASP A 85 -8.86 3.78 -11.34
N GLY A 86 -7.67 4.35 -11.23
CA GLY A 86 -7.46 5.79 -11.08
C GLY A 86 -8.13 6.33 -9.81
N TYR A 87 -9.08 7.26 -10.00
CA TYR A 87 -9.87 7.88 -8.93
C TYR A 87 -11.38 7.60 -9.04
N LYS A 88 -11.76 6.55 -9.79
CA LYS A 88 -13.15 6.08 -9.86
C LYS A 88 -13.60 5.61 -8.49
N ALA A 89 -14.65 6.23 -7.92
CA ALA A 89 -15.08 5.98 -6.56
C ALA A 89 -15.67 4.55 -6.41
N GLU A 90 -16.43 4.12 -7.42
CA GLU A 90 -17.07 2.81 -7.52
C GLU A 90 -16.10 1.62 -7.56
N ARG A 91 -14.79 1.90 -7.71
CA ARG A 91 -13.72 0.90 -7.75
C ARG A 91 -13.02 0.69 -6.41
N ILE A 92 -13.38 1.44 -5.37
CA ILE A 92 -12.79 1.23 -4.04
C ILE A 92 -13.12 -0.16 -3.52
N ASN A 93 -12.09 -0.88 -3.09
CA ASN A 93 -12.20 -2.23 -2.57
C ASN A 93 -11.59 -2.29 -1.16
N TRP A 94 -12.41 -1.98 -0.16
CA TRP A 94 -12.02 -2.10 1.24
C TRP A 94 -11.83 -3.55 1.67
N GLN A 95 -12.58 -4.50 1.08
CA GLN A 95 -12.45 -5.92 1.42
C GLN A 95 -11.04 -6.45 1.13
N ALA A 96 -10.45 -6.07 0.01
CA ALA A 96 -9.07 -6.44 -0.32
C ALA A 96 -8.05 -5.90 0.70
N ILE A 97 -8.33 -4.75 1.33
CA ILE A 97 -7.46 -4.21 2.39
C ILE A 97 -7.55 -5.08 3.65
N GLY A 98 -8.73 -5.55 4.04
CA GLY A 98 -8.89 -6.48 5.16
C GLY A 98 -8.22 -7.82 4.94
N GLU A 99 -8.29 -8.35 3.72
CA GLU A 99 -7.57 -9.58 3.36
C GLU A 99 -6.04 -9.40 3.53
N ILE A 100 -5.50 -8.26 3.11
CA ILE A 100 -4.08 -7.92 3.33
C ILE A 100 -3.77 -7.80 4.82
N ARG A 101 -4.60 -7.07 5.58
CA ARG A 101 -4.45 -6.91 7.03
C ARG A 101 -4.42 -8.26 7.76
N GLN A 102 -5.32 -9.18 7.43
CA GLN A 102 -5.38 -10.50 8.06
C GLN A 102 -4.15 -11.36 7.75
N ARG A 103 -3.45 -11.08 6.64
CA ARG A 103 -2.25 -11.79 6.22
C ARG A 103 -0.98 -11.27 6.89
N LEU A 104 -0.90 -9.97 7.13
CA LEU A 104 0.30 -9.31 7.65
C LEU A 104 0.32 -9.28 9.19
N THR A 105 1.53 -9.21 9.74
CA THR A 105 1.79 -8.96 11.16
C THR A 105 2.10 -7.50 11.45
N ILE A 106 2.53 -6.73 10.44
CA ILE A 106 2.72 -5.28 10.55
C ILE A 106 1.38 -4.53 10.46
N PRO A 107 1.24 -3.33 11.06
CA PRO A 107 0.05 -2.51 10.92
C PRO A 107 -0.28 -2.21 9.45
N VAL A 108 -1.58 -2.27 9.13
CA VAL A 108 -2.13 -1.92 7.81
C VAL A 108 -3.12 -0.76 7.96
N VAL A 109 -2.90 0.30 7.19
CA VAL A 109 -3.74 1.51 7.19
C VAL A 109 -4.54 1.58 5.89
N ALA A 110 -5.87 1.66 6.03
CA ALA A 110 -6.78 1.78 4.89
C ALA A 110 -6.79 3.20 4.32
N ASN A 111 -6.77 3.33 2.99
CA ASN A 111 -6.81 4.61 2.29
C ASN A 111 -7.76 4.56 1.07
N GLY A 112 -8.53 5.64 0.89
CA GLY A 112 -9.41 5.86 -0.27
C GLY A 112 -10.89 5.93 0.09
N GLU A 113 -11.59 6.89 -0.52
CA GLU A 113 -13.04 7.13 -0.38
C GLU A 113 -13.53 7.33 1.07
N ILE A 114 -12.71 8.00 1.89
CA ILE A 114 -13.09 8.46 3.23
C ILE A 114 -13.20 9.99 3.15
N TRP A 115 -14.43 10.50 3.29
CA TRP A 115 -14.77 11.91 3.05
C TRP A 115 -15.21 12.64 4.32
N ASP A 116 -15.75 11.88 5.28
CA ASP A 116 -16.36 12.39 6.49
C ASP A 116 -16.24 11.34 7.61
N TRP A 117 -16.77 11.70 8.78
CA TRP A 117 -16.75 10.81 9.94
C TRP A 117 -17.54 9.51 9.70
N GLN A 118 -18.63 9.56 8.93
CA GLN A 118 -19.48 8.39 8.68
C GLN A 118 -18.79 7.37 7.78
N SER A 119 -18.21 7.81 6.67
CA SER A 119 -17.39 6.97 5.79
C SER A 119 -16.17 6.39 6.53
N ALA A 120 -15.54 7.17 7.42
CA ALA A 120 -14.47 6.65 8.27
C ALA A 120 -14.94 5.54 9.23
N GLN A 121 -16.11 5.71 9.87
CA GLN A 121 -16.70 4.69 10.74
C GLN A 121 -17.05 3.41 9.98
N ILE A 122 -17.58 3.52 8.75
CA ILE A 122 -17.89 2.34 7.93
C ILE A 122 -16.63 1.53 7.65
N VAL A 123 -15.53 2.20 7.26
CA VAL A 123 -14.25 1.51 7.05
C VAL A 123 -13.69 0.96 8.36
N TRP A 124 -13.74 1.74 9.44
CA TRP A 124 -13.19 1.34 10.73
C TRP A 124 -13.92 0.15 11.39
N LEU A 125 -15.24 0.09 11.24
CA LEU A 125 -16.06 -0.97 11.83
C LEU A 125 -16.25 -2.17 10.89
N SER A 126 -15.82 -2.05 9.63
CA SER A 126 -15.92 -3.13 8.67
C SER A 126 -15.04 -4.30 9.11
N PRO A 127 -15.59 -5.52 9.23
CA PRO A 127 -14.80 -6.75 9.43
C PRO A 127 -13.76 -6.95 8.33
N ALA A 128 -14.01 -6.33 7.17
CA ALA A 128 -13.18 -6.39 5.99
C ALA A 128 -12.11 -5.28 5.94
N ALA A 129 -11.90 -4.49 7.00
CA ALA A 129 -10.81 -3.51 7.04
C ALA A 129 -10.12 -3.42 8.41
N ILE A 130 -10.82 -3.60 9.54
CA ILE A 130 -10.22 -3.52 10.88
C ILE A 130 -10.91 -4.50 11.85
N ARG A 131 -10.35 -5.72 11.95
CA ARG A 131 -10.27 -6.51 13.19
C ARG A 131 -8.94 -7.21 13.27
#